data_AF-A0A9D7RWC7-F1
#
_entry.id   AF-A0A9D7RWC7-F1
#
_cell.length_a   1.000
_cell.length_b   1.000
_cell.length_c   1.000
_cell.angle_alpha   90.00
_cell.angle_beta   90.00
_cell.angle_gamma   90.00
#
_symmetry.space_group_name_H-M   'P 1'
#
loop_
_entity.id
_entity.type
_entity.pdbx_description
1 polymer ?
#
loop_
_entity_poly.entity_id
_entity_poly.type
_entity_poly.pdbx_seq_one_letter_code
_entity_poly.pdbx_strand_id
1 'polypeptide(L)'
;MRIVRFAFLLMLFCPPAVYAQQNPVKKGEKLEITADGSLEWHRNEKFFRATKNVRAQQGATVLTSALLTAHYTETKDEDMSIQQIEAEGGVVIESAQSKAYGERAVYDLNKGLATMTGKGLKLVTEQHTVTARERFEYWANEGRLKAIGRAVAVQGEDRIEADTLSAVFVQNKEGKRVLKTLEAQGNVKITTPTEVLTGDYGIYKAETNMAEVKGNVKIVRGPNTLEGDRAQVDLNTNVSSMFGGEGTGRVKAVFFPGSEKKPE
;
A
#
# COMPACT_ATOMS: atom_id res chain seq x y z
N MET A 1 30.64 6.90 18.33
CA MET A 1 30.28 5.66 17.60
C MET A 1 28.75 5.65 17.44
N ARG A 2 28.23 6.21 16.34
CA ARG A 2 26.79 6.25 16.05
C ARG A 2 26.46 5.01 15.24
N ILE A 3 26.18 3.93 15.95
CA ILE A 3 25.79 2.64 15.40
C ILE A 3 24.47 2.85 14.64
N VAL A 4 24.49 2.51 13.35
CA VAL A 4 23.33 2.12 12.54
C VAL A 4 22.11 3.07 12.62
N ARG A 5 22.03 4.06 11.72
CA ARG A 5 20.74 4.65 11.32
C ARG A 5 19.99 3.64 10.44
N PHE A 6 19.51 2.55 11.01
CA PHE A 6 18.39 1.79 10.46
C PHE A 6 17.12 2.56 10.86
N ALA A 7 17.06 3.86 10.55
CA ALA A 7 15.84 4.62 10.66
C ALA A 7 15.05 4.34 9.38
N PHE A 8 14.65 3.08 9.19
CA PHE A 8 13.65 2.72 8.18
C PHE A 8 12.30 3.14 8.76
N LEU A 9 12.10 4.46 8.73
CA LEU A 9 10.98 5.12 9.33
C LEU A 9 9.93 5.30 8.25
N LEU A 10 9.15 4.24 8.03
CA LEU A 10 7.78 4.46 7.56
C LEU A 10 6.95 4.97 8.74
N MET A 11 7.28 6.19 9.21
CA MET A 11 6.34 7.03 9.93
C MET A 11 5.26 7.40 8.92
N LEU A 12 4.29 6.52 8.75
CA LEU A 12 3.00 6.93 8.27
C LEU A 12 2.26 7.56 9.46
N PHE A 13 1.98 8.85 9.29
CA PHE A 13 0.92 9.64 9.93
C PHE A 13 1.19 10.33 11.29
N CYS A 14 1.84 11.50 11.26
CA CYS A 14 1.25 12.78 11.71
C CYS A 14 2.31 13.91 11.71
N PRO A 15 2.04 15.03 11.05
CA PRO A 15 2.05 16.33 11.73
C PRO A 15 0.60 16.78 11.97
N PRO A 16 0.35 17.67 12.95
CA PRO A 16 -0.99 17.96 13.44
C PRO A 16 -1.86 18.47 12.31
N ALA A 17 -2.93 17.74 11.99
CA ALA A 17 -4.01 18.33 11.24
C ALA A 17 -4.63 19.41 12.13
N VAL A 18 -4.43 20.67 11.73
CA VAL A 18 -5.31 21.78 12.11
C VAL A 18 -6.74 21.29 11.92
N TYR A 19 -7.54 21.44 12.98
CA TYR A 19 -8.91 20.97 13.07
C TYR A 19 -9.72 21.35 11.81
N ALA A 20 -10.04 20.34 11.01
CA ALA A 20 -11.22 20.34 10.18
C ALA A 20 -12.00 19.08 10.57
N GLN A 21 -13.18 19.27 11.17
CA GLN A 21 -14.10 18.19 11.52
C GLN A 21 -14.31 17.27 10.31
N GLN A 22 -13.87 16.02 10.41
CA GLN A 22 -14.30 14.96 9.50
C GLN A 22 -14.91 13.83 10.30
N ASN A 23 -16.23 13.71 10.13
CA ASN A 23 -17.06 12.61 10.56
C ASN A 23 -16.55 11.27 9.98
N PRO A 24 -16.76 10.14 10.68
CA PRO A 24 -16.55 8.83 10.07
C PRO A 24 -17.51 8.66 8.88
N VAL A 25 -17.04 7.97 7.83
CA VAL A 25 -17.82 7.60 6.64
C VAL A 25 -19.18 7.05 7.08
N LYS A 26 -20.26 7.78 6.76
CA LYS A 26 -21.62 7.38 7.10
C LYS A 26 -22.14 6.40 6.04
N LYS A 27 -22.72 5.29 6.49
CA LYS A 27 -23.58 4.43 5.68
C LYS A 27 -24.74 5.31 5.14
N GLY A 28 -24.83 5.49 3.82
CA GLY A 28 -25.88 6.31 3.18
C GLY A 28 -25.40 7.51 2.37
N GLU A 29 -24.10 7.69 2.12
CA GLU A 29 -23.64 8.75 1.22
C GLU A 29 -24.02 8.46 -0.23
N LYS A 30 -24.71 9.42 -0.86
CA LYS A 30 -25.18 9.37 -2.25
C LYS A 30 -23.99 9.11 -3.18
N LEU A 31 -24.12 8.10 -4.02
CA LEU A 31 -23.25 7.92 -5.19
C LEU A 31 -23.79 8.82 -6.32
N GLU A 32 -22.97 9.76 -6.78
CA GLU A 32 -23.27 10.61 -7.92
C GLU A 32 -22.36 10.23 -9.09
N ILE A 33 -22.95 10.04 -10.28
CA ILE A 33 -22.22 9.70 -11.51
C ILE A 33 -22.56 10.75 -12.57
N THR A 34 -21.54 11.41 -13.10
CA THR A 34 -21.64 12.33 -14.24
C THR A 34 -20.77 11.85 -15.39
N ALA A 35 -21.13 12.22 -16.62
CA ALA A 35 -20.41 11.84 -17.83
C ALA A 35 -20.71 12.83 -18.97
N ASP A 36 -19.76 12.99 -19.89
CA ASP A 36 -19.86 13.89 -21.05
C ASP A 36 -20.46 13.22 -22.30
N GLY A 37 -20.60 11.89 -22.26
CA GLY A 37 -21.17 11.07 -23.33
C GLY A 37 -22.61 10.70 -23.02
N SER A 38 -22.81 9.48 -22.53
CA SER A 38 -24.13 8.91 -22.21
C SER A 38 -24.20 8.42 -20.77
N LEU A 39 -25.42 8.46 -20.22
CA LEU A 39 -25.83 7.70 -19.05
C LEU A 39 -26.99 6.81 -19.46
N GLU A 40 -26.75 5.51 -19.46
CA GLU A 40 -27.66 4.51 -19.97
C GLU A 40 -28.06 3.53 -18.86
N TRP A 41 -29.35 3.20 -18.81
CA TRP A 41 -29.89 2.22 -17.90
C TRP A 41 -30.42 1.01 -18.67
N HIS A 42 -29.71 -0.09 -18.53
CA HIS A 42 -30.02 -1.38 -19.14
C HIS A 42 -30.77 -2.23 -18.13
N ARG A 43 -32.10 -2.06 -18.07
CA ARG A 43 -32.96 -2.66 -17.02
C ARG A 43 -33.05 -4.18 -17.11
N ASN A 44 -33.15 -4.71 -18.33
CA ASN A 44 -33.26 -6.15 -18.55
C ASN A 44 -31.96 -6.87 -18.17
N GLU A 45 -30.83 -6.27 -18.50
CA GLU A 45 -29.49 -6.77 -18.18
C GLU A 45 -28.99 -6.33 -16.78
N LYS A 46 -29.74 -5.48 -16.09
CA LYS A 46 -29.49 -4.98 -14.72
C LYS A 46 -28.14 -4.26 -14.53
N PHE A 47 -27.86 -3.27 -15.38
CA PHE A 47 -26.70 -2.39 -15.19
C PHE A 47 -26.92 -0.94 -15.65
N PHE A 48 -26.09 -0.05 -15.11
CA PHE A 48 -25.91 1.32 -15.59
C PHE A 48 -24.60 1.43 -16.35
N ARG A 49 -24.56 2.25 -17.40
CA ARG A 49 -23.36 2.55 -18.16
C ARG A 49 -23.20 4.06 -18.35
N ALA A 50 -22.04 4.57 -17.98
CA ALA A 50 -21.63 5.96 -18.17
C ALA A 50 -20.43 6.02 -19.12
N THR A 51 -20.44 6.93 -20.10
CA THR A 51 -19.37 7.01 -21.12
C THR A 51 -18.79 8.41 -21.25
N LYS A 52 -17.48 8.49 -21.53
CA LYS A 52 -16.67 9.70 -21.75
C LYS A 52 -16.56 10.61 -20.51
N ASN A 53 -15.33 10.83 -20.04
CA ASN A 53 -15.01 11.68 -18.88
C ASN A 53 -15.91 11.39 -17.68
N VAL A 54 -16.10 10.11 -17.38
CA VAL A 54 -16.96 9.69 -16.27
C VAL A 54 -16.34 10.15 -14.96
N ARG A 55 -17.18 10.69 -14.08
CA ARG A 55 -16.84 11.02 -12.71
C ARG A 55 -17.88 10.44 -11.77
N ALA A 56 -17.46 9.47 -10.96
CA ALA A 56 -18.26 8.91 -9.88
C ALA A 56 -17.76 9.45 -8.53
N GLN A 57 -18.64 10.02 -7.72
CA GLN A 57 -18.30 10.58 -6.42
C GLN A 57 -19.16 9.95 -5.31
N GLN A 58 -18.49 9.53 -4.24
CA GLN A 58 -19.11 9.10 -2.99
C GLN A 58 -18.35 9.71 -1.81
N GLY A 59 -19.00 10.63 -1.11
CA GLY A 59 -18.36 11.42 -0.06
C GLY A 59 -17.18 12.23 -0.60
N ALA A 60 -16.01 12.05 0.03
CA ALA A 60 -14.75 12.65 -0.39
C ALA A 60 -13.98 11.83 -1.45
N THR A 61 -14.49 10.66 -1.83
CA THR A 61 -13.84 9.79 -2.82
C THR A 61 -14.37 10.10 -4.21
N VAL A 62 -13.46 10.28 -5.17
CA VAL A 62 -13.78 10.56 -6.58
C VAL A 62 -13.07 9.52 -7.45
N LEU A 63 -13.83 8.83 -8.29
CA LEU A 63 -13.33 7.97 -9.35
C LEU A 63 -13.54 8.67 -10.69
N THR A 64 -12.52 8.70 -11.53
CA THR A 64 -12.61 9.14 -12.92
C THR A 64 -12.19 8.04 -13.88
N SER A 65 -12.83 7.96 -15.04
CA SER A 65 -12.56 6.96 -16.08
C SER A 65 -13.16 7.36 -17.44
N ALA A 66 -12.83 6.63 -18.51
CA ALA A 66 -13.50 6.81 -19.81
C ALA A 66 -14.85 6.07 -19.88
N LEU A 67 -14.98 4.95 -19.18
CA LEU A 67 -16.17 4.11 -19.13
C LEU A 67 -16.40 3.67 -17.68
N LEU A 68 -17.67 3.63 -17.26
CA LEU A 68 -18.08 3.03 -16.00
C LEU A 68 -19.33 2.18 -16.21
N THR A 69 -19.32 0.96 -15.68
CA THR A 69 -20.45 0.05 -15.64
C THR A 69 -20.77 -0.29 -14.18
N ALA A 70 -22.02 -0.12 -13.76
CA ALA A 70 -22.46 -0.49 -12.42
C ALA A 70 -23.56 -1.56 -12.50
N HIS A 71 -23.25 -2.78 -12.07
CA HIS A 71 -24.19 -3.89 -12.03
C HIS A 71 -24.98 -3.87 -10.73
N TYR A 72 -26.28 -4.13 -10.81
CA TYR A 72 -27.17 -4.10 -9.66
C TYR A 72 -28.09 -5.31 -9.60
N THR A 73 -28.64 -5.56 -8.42
CA THR A 73 -29.74 -6.49 -8.20
C THR A 73 -30.96 -5.72 -7.71
N GLU A 74 -32.14 -6.29 -7.94
CA GLU A 74 -33.41 -5.80 -7.40
C GLU A 74 -33.89 -6.85 -6.41
N THR A 75 -34.29 -6.41 -5.22
CA THR A 75 -34.99 -7.28 -4.27
C THR A 75 -36.45 -7.45 -4.70
N LYS A 76 -37.19 -8.30 -3.99
CA LYS A 76 -38.64 -8.47 -4.21
C LYS A 76 -39.44 -7.19 -3.94
N ASP A 77 -38.86 -6.26 -3.19
CA ASP A 77 -39.46 -4.97 -2.83
C ASP A 77 -39.04 -3.85 -3.81
N GLU A 78 -38.48 -4.20 -4.99
CA GLU A 78 -37.95 -3.29 -6.01
C GLU A 78 -36.77 -2.39 -5.54
N ASP A 79 -36.19 -2.68 -4.38
CA ASP A 79 -34.99 -1.97 -3.92
C ASP A 79 -33.79 -2.37 -4.77
N MET A 80 -33.26 -1.38 -5.49
CA MET A 80 -32.06 -1.51 -6.30
C MET A 80 -30.81 -1.48 -5.42
N SER A 81 -29.93 -2.47 -5.57
CA SER A 81 -28.67 -2.57 -4.83
C SER A 81 -27.49 -2.81 -5.78
N ILE A 82 -26.55 -1.86 -5.86
CA ILE A 82 -25.33 -2.01 -6.67
C ILE A 82 -24.46 -3.11 -6.05
N GLN A 83 -24.09 -4.08 -6.88
CA GLN A 83 -23.27 -5.24 -6.48
C GLN A 83 -21.82 -5.10 -6.94
N GLN A 84 -21.62 -4.48 -8.10
CA GLN A 84 -20.30 -4.34 -8.70
C GLN A 84 -20.20 -3.04 -9.49
N ILE A 85 -19.04 -2.38 -9.40
CA ILE A 85 -18.68 -1.23 -10.23
C ILE A 85 -17.41 -1.58 -11.00
N GLU A 86 -17.43 -1.33 -12.31
CA GLU A 86 -16.30 -1.49 -13.21
C GLU A 86 -15.99 -0.16 -13.86
N ALA A 87 -14.73 0.25 -13.85
CA ALA A 87 -14.25 1.48 -14.47
C ALA A 87 -13.07 1.16 -15.39
N GLU A 88 -13.05 1.77 -16.58
CA GLU A 88 -12.07 1.48 -17.63
C GLU A 88 -11.62 2.74 -18.38
N GLY A 89 -10.43 2.67 -18.98
CA GLY A 89 -9.88 3.72 -19.83
C GLY A 89 -9.21 4.84 -19.05
N GLY A 90 -8.22 4.48 -18.23
CA GLY A 90 -7.44 5.44 -17.43
C GLY A 90 -8.18 5.79 -16.14
N VAL A 91 -8.24 4.83 -15.24
CA VAL A 91 -8.89 5.00 -13.94
C VAL A 91 -8.00 5.77 -12.99
N VAL A 92 -8.57 6.81 -12.38
CA VAL A 92 -7.97 7.50 -11.23
C VAL A 92 -8.97 7.52 -10.09
N ILE A 93 -8.56 7.01 -8.94
CA ILE A 93 -9.34 7.08 -7.69
C ILE A 93 -8.62 8.03 -6.74
N GLU A 94 -9.28 9.12 -6.39
CA GLU A 94 -8.78 10.15 -5.48
C GLU A 94 -9.59 10.13 -4.19
N SER A 95 -8.89 10.15 -3.06
CA SER A 95 -9.45 10.34 -1.72
C SER A 95 -8.74 11.51 -1.04
N ALA A 96 -9.13 11.83 0.19
CA ALA A 96 -8.52 12.93 0.95
C ALA A 96 -7.00 12.78 1.17
N GLN A 97 -6.45 11.56 1.11
CA GLN A 97 -5.05 11.29 1.46
C GLN A 97 -4.27 10.54 0.38
N SER A 98 -4.91 10.16 -0.72
CA SER A 98 -4.27 9.33 -1.73
C SER A 98 -4.88 9.46 -3.12
N LYS A 99 -4.06 9.17 -4.14
CA LYS A 99 -4.49 8.97 -5.53
C LYS A 99 -3.97 7.64 -6.05
N ALA A 100 -4.87 6.81 -6.58
CA ALA A 100 -4.56 5.52 -7.20
C ALA A 100 -4.82 5.61 -8.71
N TYR A 101 -3.92 5.04 -9.52
CA TYR A 101 -3.93 5.07 -10.97
C TYR A 101 -3.84 3.65 -11.53
N GLY A 102 -4.64 3.36 -12.57
CA GLY A 102 -4.59 2.11 -13.32
C GLY A 102 -5.42 2.21 -14.60
N GLU A 103 -5.44 1.16 -15.43
CA GLU A 103 -6.25 1.18 -16.66
C GLU A 103 -7.69 0.70 -16.40
N ARG A 104 -7.87 -0.21 -15.43
CA ARG A 104 -9.16 -0.77 -15.04
C ARG A 104 -9.27 -0.94 -13.54
N ALA A 105 -10.43 -0.62 -12.97
CA ALA A 105 -10.76 -0.91 -11.57
C ALA A 105 -12.11 -1.63 -11.50
N VAL A 106 -12.17 -2.65 -10.65
CA VAL A 106 -13.39 -3.40 -10.34
C VAL A 106 -13.59 -3.36 -8.83
N TYR A 107 -14.77 -2.96 -8.37
CA TYR A 107 -15.16 -3.03 -6.98
C TYR A 107 -16.33 -3.99 -6.82
N ASP A 108 -16.10 -5.11 -6.15
CA ASP A 108 -17.13 -6.06 -5.73
C ASP A 108 -17.64 -5.62 -4.35
N LEU A 109 -18.84 -5.04 -4.30
CA LEU A 109 -19.43 -4.50 -3.07
C LEU A 109 -19.84 -5.61 -2.10
N ASN A 110 -20.14 -6.81 -2.60
CA ASN A 110 -20.49 -7.96 -1.76
C ASN A 110 -19.28 -8.46 -0.97
N LYS A 111 -18.10 -8.48 -1.62
CA LYS A 111 -16.84 -8.88 -0.99
C LYS A 111 -16.13 -7.73 -0.29
N GLY A 112 -16.50 -6.48 -0.59
CA GLY A 112 -15.75 -5.30 -0.19
C GLY A 112 -14.33 -5.29 -0.77
N LEU A 113 -14.15 -5.84 -1.97
CA LEU A 113 -12.85 -6.01 -2.62
C LEU A 113 -12.75 -5.12 -3.86
N ALA A 114 -11.86 -4.14 -3.82
CA ALA A 114 -11.46 -3.35 -4.99
C ALA A 114 -10.19 -3.93 -5.60
N THR A 115 -10.19 -4.11 -6.92
CA THR A 115 -9.05 -4.61 -7.69
C THR A 115 -8.73 -3.63 -8.81
N MET A 116 -7.48 -3.18 -8.90
CA MET A 116 -7.01 -2.28 -9.96
C MET A 116 -5.92 -2.96 -10.78
N THR A 117 -6.03 -2.90 -12.10
CA THR A 117 -5.20 -3.66 -13.06
C THR A 117 -4.76 -2.79 -14.24
N GLY A 118 -3.85 -3.33 -15.05
CA GLY A 118 -3.34 -2.72 -16.27
C GLY A 118 -2.01 -2.02 -16.09
N LYS A 119 -1.63 -1.18 -17.05
CA LYS A 119 -0.38 -0.43 -16.99
C LYS A 119 -0.47 0.76 -16.04
N GLY A 120 0.70 1.25 -15.62
CA GLY A 120 0.79 2.49 -14.83
C GLY A 120 0.22 2.36 -13.42
N LEU A 121 0.09 1.15 -12.89
CA LEU A 121 -0.38 0.92 -11.52
C LEU A 121 0.48 1.68 -10.52
N LYS A 122 -0.12 2.73 -9.96
CA LYS A 122 0.54 3.63 -9.02
C LYS A 122 -0.44 4.04 -7.93
N LEU A 123 0.01 4.05 -6.69
CA LEU A 123 -0.66 4.65 -5.56
C LEU A 123 0.26 5.74 -5.00
N VAL A 124 -0.25 6.95 -4.86
CA VAL A 124 0.48 8.10 -4.36
C VAL A 124 -0.21 8.60 -3.10
N THR A 125 0.58 8.84 -2.05
CA THR A 125 0.20 9.63 -0.88
C THR A 125 1.11 10.85 -0.79
N GLU A 126 0.95 11.68 0.23
CA GLU A 126 1.83 12.84 0.47
C GLU A 126 3.32 12.45 0.53
N GLN A 127 3.62 11.31 1.14
CA GLN A 127 4.99 10.91 1.47
C GLN A 127 5.48 9.69 0.68
N HIS A 128 4.58 8.96 0.02
CA HIS A 128 4.89 7.63 -0.53
C HIS A 128 4.38 7.47 -1.95
N THR A 129 5.13 6.69 -2.73
CA THR A 129 4.65 6.13 -3.98
C THR A 129 4.78 4.61 -3.94
N VAL A 130 3.72 3.91 -4.28
CA VAL A 130 3.71 2.45 -4.45
C VAL A 130 3.37 2.12 -5.89
N THR A 131 4.10 1.20 -6.51
CA THR A 131 3.82 0.69 -7.86
C THR A 131 3.77 -0.84 -7.85
N ALA A 132 3.06 -1.41 -8.81
CA ALA A 132 2.94 -2.84 -9.04
C ALA A 132 2.92 -3.12 -10.54
N ARG A 133 3.19 -4.36 -10.98
CA ARG A 133 3.11 -4.72 -12.40
C ARG A 133 1.87 -5.53 -12.76
N GLU A 134 1.24 -6.18 -11.80
CA GLU A 134 0.07 -7.03 -12.06
C GLU A 134 -1.21 -6.36 -11.57
N ARG A 135 -1.31 -6.08 -10.26
CA ARG A 135 -2.51 -5.46 -9.67
C ARG A 135 -2.31 -4.88 -8.29
N PHE A 136 -3.25 -4.01 -7.91
CA PHE A 136 -3.56 -3.71 -6.52
C PHE A 136 -4.88 -4.38 -6.11
N GLU A 137 -4.92 -4.91 -4.89
CA GLU A 137 -6.12 -5.42 -4.24
C GLU A 137 -6.34 -4.65 -2.93
N TYR A 138 -7.57 -4.25 -2.65
CA TYR A 138 -7.94 -3.55 -1.44
C TYR A 138 -9.23 -4.11 -0.84
N TRP A 139 -9.11 -4.68 0.35
CA TRP A 139 -10.24 -5.16 1.14
C TRP A 139 -10.68 -4.05 2.08
N ALA A 140 -11.78 -3.37 1.73
CA ALA A 140 -12.27 -2.20 2.45
C ALA A 140 -12.62 -2.53 3.92
N ASN A 141 -13.27 -3.68 4.13
CA ASN A 141 -13.73 -4.14 5.45
C ASN A 141 -12.58 -4.56 6.38
N GLU A 142 -11.49 -5.09 5.81
CA GLU A 142 -10.28 -5.50 6.56
C GLU A 142 -9.25 -4.38 6.69
N GLY A 143 -9.44 -3.33 5.90
CA GLY A 143 -8.49 -2.26 5.74
C GLY A 143 -7.13 -2.71 5.21
N ARG A 144 -7.11 -3.73 4.35
CA ARG A 144 -5.90 -4.36 3.81
C ARG A 144 -5.67 -3.95 2.36
N LEU A 145 -4.45 -3.51 2.05
CA LEU A 145 -3.97 -3.22 0.70
C LEU A 145 -2.90 -4.25 0.32
N LYS A 146 -2.91 -4.71 -0.93
CA LYS A 146 -1.90 -5.60 -1.49
C LYS A 146 -1.48 -5.14 -2.88
N ALA A 147 -0.17 -5.06 -3.10
CA ALA A 147 0.46 -4.74 -4.38
C ALA A 147 1.18 -5.99 -4.89
N ILE A 148 0.87 -6.42 -6.12
CA ILE A 148 1.30 -7.73 -6.66
C ILE A 148 2.06 -7.55 -7.97
N GLY A 149 3.13 -8.32 -8.12
CA GLY A 149 3.94 -8.40 -9.33
C GLY A 149 5.06 -7.38 -9.31
N ARG A 150 6.16 -7.71 -8.62
CA ARG A 150 7.31 -6.81 -8.43
C ARG A 150 6.88 -5.44 -7.89
N ALA A 151 6.22 -5.49 -6.75
CA ALA A 151 5.77 -4.31 -6.04
C ALA A 151 6.97 -3.50 -5.52
N VAL A 152 6.84 -2.18 -5.62
CA VAL A 152 7.86 -1.22 -5.20
C VAL A 152 7.19 -0.15 -4.36
N ALA A 153 7.71 0.12 -3.18
CA ALA A 153 7.35 1.28 -2.38
C ALA A 153 8.56 2.22 -2.25
N VAL A 154 8.32 3.52 -2.39
CA VAL A 154 9.34 4.57 -2.29
C VAL A 154 8.88 5.63 -1.30
N GLN A 155 9.78 6.05 -0.41
CA GLN A 155 9.59 7.14 0.55
C GLN A 155 10.90 7.94 0.63
N GLY A 156 10.90 9.18 0.12
CA GLY A 156 12.14 9.94 -0.02
C GLY A 156 13.16 9.18 -0.86
N GLU A 157 14.35 8.90 -0.29
CA GLU A 157 15.41 8.12 -0.94
C GLU A 157 15.31 6.61 -0.64
N ASP A 158 14.44 6.22 0.28
CA ASP A 158 14.28 4.83 0.69
C ASP A 158 13.34 4.08 -0.27
N ARG A 159 13.68 2.81 -0.52
CA ARG A 159 12.98 1.94 -1.47
C ARG A 159 12.86 0.52 -0.94
N ILE A 160 11.65 -0.03 -1.01
CA ILE A 160 11.37 -1.46 -0.78
C ILE A 160 10.90 -2.08 -2.09
N GLU A 161 11.46 -3.21 -2.46
CA GLU A 161 11.06 -4.05 -3.59
C GLU A 161 10.75 -5.45 -3.09
N ALA A 162 9.68 -6.06 -3.60
CA ALA A 162 9.29 -7.44 -3.33
C ALA A 162 8.35 -7.97 -4.41
N ASP A 163 8.13 -9.28 -4.48
CA ASP A 163 7.11 -9.83 -5.38
C ASP A 163 5.70 -9.36 -4.98
N THR A 164 5.47 -9.22 -3.68
CA THR A 164 4.24 -8.70 -3.08
C THR A 164 4.54 -7.79 -1.90
N LEU A 165 3.85 -6.65 -1.84
CA LEU A 165 3.77 -5.81 -0.64
C LEU A 165 2.33 -5.82 -0.11
N SER A 166 2.15 -6.03 1.19
CA SER A 166 0.84 -5.99 1.86
C SER A 166 0.87 -5.02 3.04
N ALA A 167 -0.14 -4.17 3.17
CA ALA A 167 -0.29 -3.27 4.31
C ALA A 167 -1.67 -3.45 4.95
N VAL A 168 -1.72 -3.52 6.28
CA VAL A 168 -2.98 -3.51 7.05
C VAL A 168 -3.08 -2.21 7.81
N PHE A 169 -4.23 -1.55 7.70
CA PHE A 169 -4.52 -0.31 8.41
C PHE A 169 -5.67 -0.51 9.38
N VAL A 170 -5.55 0.07 10.58
CA VAL A 170 -6.61 0.07 11.59
C VAL A 170 -7.02 1.48 11.93
N GLN A 171 -8.23 1.64 12.45
CA GLN A 171 -8.71 2.92 12.93
C GLN A 171 -8.20 3.17 14.35
N ASN A 172 -7.56 4.31 14.59
CA ASN A 172 -7.16 4.73 15.93
C ASN A 172 -8.35 5.31 16.71
N LYS A 173 -8.13 5.70 17.98
CA LYS A 173 -9.17 6.28 18.85
C LYS A 173 -9.79 7.58 18.30
N GLU A 174 -9.11 8.27 17.38
CA GLU A 174 -9.55 9.51 16.74
C GLU A 174 -10.29 9.27 15.43
N GLY A 175 -10.53 8.01 15.04
CA GLY A 175 -11.18 7.69 13.76
C GLY A 175 -10.22 7.70 12.55
N LYS A 176 -8.92 7.95 12.75
CA LYS A 176 -7.92 8.00 11.68
C LYS A 176 -7.41 6.61 11.35
N ARG A 177 -7.24 6.31 10.06
CA ARG A 177 -6.58 5.07 9.62
C ARG A 177 -5.07 5.20 9.77
N VAL A 178 -4.48 4.28 10.53
CA VAL A 178 -3.05 4.20 10.82
C VAL A 178 -2.52 2.84 10.40
N LEU A 179 -1.26 2.78 9.99
CA LEU A 179 -0.61 1.53 9.62
C LEU A 179 -0.52 0.62 10.86
N LYS A 180 -0.89 -0.65 10.71
CA LYS A 180 -0.69 -1.70 11.72
C LYS A 180 0.49 -2.58 11.34
N THR A 181 0.48 -3.10 10.12
CA THR A 181 1.54 -3.98 9.61
C THR A 181 1.84 -3.66 8.16
N LEU A 182 3.12 -3.82 7.80
CA LEU A 182 3.60 -3.84 6.43
C LEU A 182 4.40 -5.14 6.23
N GLU A 183 4.07 -5.88 5.18
CA GLU A 183 4.72 -7.14 4.84
C GLU A 183 5.26 -7.08 3.41
N ALA A 184 6.46 -7.59 3.23
CA ALA A 184 7.14 -7.74 1.95
C ALA A 184 7.44 -9.23 1.76
N GLN A 185 7.00 -9.81 0.65
CA GLN A 185 7.13 -11.24 0.41
C GLN A 185 7.74 -11.49 -0.96
N GLY A 186 8.77 -12.34 -0.98
CA GLY A 186 9.50 -12.77 -2.17
C GLY A 186 10.48 -11.70 -2.65
N ASN A 187 11.72 -12.09 -2.91
CA ASN A 187 12.77 -11.23 -3.47
C ASN A 187 12.88 -9.86 -2.78
N VAL A 188 12.81 -9.84 -1.44
CA VAL A 188 12.77 -8.61 -0.67
C VAL A 188 14.12 -7.90 -0.81
N LYS A 189 14.08 -6.65 -1.27
CA LYS A 189 15.23 -5.76 -1.33
C LYS A 189 14.84 -4.40 -0.78
N ILE A 190 15.56 -3.97 0.24
CA ILE A 190 15.41 -2.68 0.89
C ILE A 190 16.68 -1.88 0.59
N THR A 191 16.53 -0.68 0.06
CA THR A 191 17.63 0.22 -0.27
C THR A 191 17.42 1.55 0.46
N THR A 192 18.46 2.02 1.13
CA THR A 192 18.56 3.36 1.73
C THR A 192 19.76 4.07 1.12
N PRO A 193 20.01 5.36 1.44
CA PRO A 193 21.21 6.06 0.98
C PRO A 193 22.52 5.43 1.42
N THR A 194 22.51 4.62 2.48
CA THR A 194 23.74 4.07 3.08
C THR A 194 23.89 2.58 2.92
N GLU A 195 22.81 1.84 2.67
CA GLU A 195 22.85 0.38 2.67
C GLU A 195 21.79 -0.29 1.80
N VAL A 196 22.07 -1.55 1.48
CA VAL A 196 21.15 -2.47 0.82
C VAL A 196 20.97 -3.69 1.70
N LEU A 197 19.72 -4.01 2.02
CA LEU A 197 19.32 -5.23 2.72
C LEU A 197 18.52 -6.12 1.77
N THR A 198 18.83 -7.40 1.72
CA THR A 198 18.05 -8.41 0.97
C THR A 198 17.56 -9.53 1.89
N GLY A 199 16.46 -10.18 1.51
CA GLY A 199 15.95 -11.41 2.12
C GLY A 199 14.72 -11.96 1.39
N ASP A 200 14.09 -12.99 1.95
CA ASP A 200 12.93 -13.65 1.33
C ASP A 200 11.59 -13.08 1.82
N TYR A 201 11.56 -12.60 3.07
CA TYR A 201 10.38 -12.03 3.70
C TYR A 201 10.74 -10.90 4.65
N GLY A 202 9.96 -9.82 4.65
CA GLY A 202 10.07 -8.70 5.58
C GLY A 202 8.74 -8.40 6.23
N ILE A 203 8.75 -8.06 7.52
CA ILE A 203 7.57 -7.59 8.24
C ILE A 203 7.94 -6.43 9.13
N TYR A 204 7.08 -5.41 9.13
CA TYR A 204 7.09 -4.31 10.08
C TYR A 204 5.78 -4.30 10.87
N LYS A 205 5.90 -4.11 12.19
CA LYS A 205 4.77 -3.97 13.10
C LYS A 205 4.83 -2.58 13.75
N ALA A 206 3.82 -1.76 13.50
CA ALA A 206 3.77 -0.39 14.00
C ALA A 206 3.61 -0.34 15.53
N GLU A 207 2.87 -1.29 16.12
CA GLU A 207 2.61 -1.36 17.57
C GLU A 207 3.90 -1.46 18.39
N THR A 208 4.83 -2.32 17.97
CA THR A 208 6.13 -2.48 18.64
C THR A 208 7.23 -1.64 18.00
N ASN A 209 6.94 -1.02 16.85
CA ASN A 209 7.89 -0.32 16.00
C ASN A 209 9.12 -1.19 15.64
N MET A 210 8.86 -2.47 15.33
CA MET A 210 9.90 -3.44 15.01
C MET A 210 9.80 -3.88 13.55
N ALA A 211 10.94 -3.91 12.87
CA ALA A 211 11.11 -4.52 11.56
C ALA A 211 11.89 -5.83 11.69
N GLU A 212 11.52 -6.81 10.88
CA GLU A 212 12.20 -8.10 10.80
C GLU A 212 12.30 -8.52 9.33
N VAL A 213 13.46 -9.03 8.95
CA VAL A 213 13.68 -9.67 7.64
C VAL A 213 14.19 -11.08 7.88
N LYS A 214 13.70 -12.03 7.08
CA LYS A 214 13.93 -13.47 7.20
C LYS A 214 14.28 -14.07 5.86
N GLY A 215 15.07 -15.14 5.92
CA GLY A 215 15.50 -15.95 4.78
C GLY A 215 16.61 -15.25 4.00
N ASN A 216 17.77 -15.90 3.91
CA ASN A 216 18.92 -15.45 3.12
C ASN A 216 19.28 -13.96 3.35
N VAL A 217 19.28 -13.53 4.61
CA VAL A 217 19.41 -12.12 4.95
C VAL A 217 20.84 -11.64 4.73
N LYS A 218 20.98 -10.58 3.96
CA LYS A 218 22.26 -9.93 3.69
C LYS A 218 22.12 -8.42 3.79
N ILE A 219 23.04 -7.78 4.50
CA ILE A 219 23.14 -6.32 4.61
C ILE A 219 24.50 -5.90 4.06
N VAL A 220 24.51 -4.97 3.12
CA VAL A 220 25.71 -4.38 2.54
C VAL A 220 25.70 -2.88 2.80
N ARG A 221 26.74 -2.37 3.48
CA ARG A 221 26.92 -0.96 3.82
C ARG A 221 28.34 -0.54 3.48
N GLY A 222 28.53 0.13 2.34
CA GLY A 222 29.86 0.37 1.79
C GLY A 222 30.59 -0.97 1.57
N PRO A 223 31.82 -1.16 2.08
CA PRO A 223 32.52 -2.43 1.97
C PRO A 223 32.11 -3.45 3.06
N ASN A 224 31.31 -3.04 4.05
CA ASN A 224 30.90 -3.91 5.14
C ASN A 224 29.75 -4.82 4.71
N THR A 225 29.81 -6.09 5.07
CA THR A 225 28.75 -7.08 4.77
C THR A 225 28.39 -7.87 6.02
N LEU A 226 27.09 -8.04 6.25
CA LEU A 226 26.55 -8.89 7.30
C LEU A 226 25.59 -9.92 6.67
N GLU A 227 25.72 -11.19 7.06
CA GLU A 227 24.93 -12.31 6.53
C GLU A 227 24.40 -13.17 7.68
N GLY A 228 23.11 -13.54 7.60
CA GLY A 228 22.42 -14.40 8.55
C GLY A 228 21.07 -14.86 8.01
N ASP A 229 20.29 -15.56 8.84
CA ASP A 229 18.97 -16.07 8.42
C ASP A 229 17.82 -15.15 8.86
N ARG A 230 18.07 -14.29 9.85
CA ARG A 230 17.12 -13.29 10.33
C ARG A 230 17.83 -12.02 10.77
N ALA A 231 17.32 -10.86 10.37
CA ALA A 231 17.68 -9.57 10.95
C ALA A 231 16.45 -8.94 11.59
N GLN A 232 16.65 -8.30 12.74
CA GLN A 232 15.62 -7.57 13.46
C GLN A 232 16.13 -6.18 13.78
N VAL A 233 15.24 -5.20 13.69
CA VAL A 233 15.52 -3.81 14.00
C VAL A 233 14.43 -3.29 14.92
N ASP A 234 14.82 -2.78 16.07
CA ASP A 234 13.97 -1.96 16.93
C ASP A 234 14.19 -0.49 16.57
N LEU A 235 13.18 0.14 16.00
CA LEU A 235 13.25 1.52 15.54
C LEU A 235 13.09 2.54 16.68
N ASN A 236 12.66 2.11 17.87
CA ASN A 236 12.63 2.97 19.04
C ASN A 236 14.05 3.18 19.59
N THR A 237 14.83 2.09 19.66
CA THR A 237 16.20 2.10 20.21
C THR A 237 17.28 2.24 19.13
N ASN A 238 16.91 2.10 17.85
CA ASN A 238 17.83 1.97 16.71
C ASN A 238 18.81 0.79 16.84
N VAL A 239 18.44 -0.24 17.60
CA VAL A 239 19.25 -1.45 17.75
C VAL A 239 18.91 -2.43 16.64
N SER A 240 19.93 -2.83 15.89
CA SER A 240 19.84 -3.87 14.86
C SER A 240 20.55 -5.13 15.32
N SER A 241 19.87 -6.27 15.23
CA SER A 241 20.34 -7.58 15.65
C SER A 241 20.25 -8.56 14.49
N MET A 242 21.30 -9.35 14.29
CA MET A 242 21.33 -10.40 13.26
C MET A 242 21.46 -11.76 13.93
N PHE A 243 20.77 -12.76 13.39
CA PHE A 243 20.67 -14.10 13.94
C PHE A 243 20.92 -15.12 12.82
N GLY A 244 21.70 -16.17 13.13
CA GLY A 244 21.78 -17.36 12.29
C GLY A 244 20.56 -18.27 12.53
N GLY A 245 20.31 -19.19 11.61
CA GLY A 245 19.17 -20.09 11.66
C GLY A 245 19.41 -21.34 12.49
N GLU A 246 18.35 -22.13 12.61
CA GLU A 246 18.33 -23.40 13.34
C GLU A 246 19.24 -24.41 12.63
N GLY A 247 20.44 -24.60 13.19
CA GLY A 247 21.47 -25.49 12.64
C GLY A 247 22.86 -25.02 13.04
N THR A 248 23.38 -24.00 12.36
CA THR A 248 24.72 -23.45 12.68
C THR A 248 24.66 -22.33 13.72
N GLY A 249 23.53 -21.62 13.83
CA GLY A 249 23.38 -20.40 14.63
C GLY A 249 24.36 -19.27 14.25
N ARG A 250 25.14 -19.43 13.18
CA ARG A 250 26.30 -18.59 12.89
C ARG A 250 25.89 -17.39 12.04
N VAL A 251 26.26 -16.22 12.51
CA VAL A 251 26.22 -14.97 11.74
C VAL A 251 27.61 -14.72 11.18
N LYS A 252 27.70 -14.17 9.97
CA LYS A 252 28.96 -13.75 9.37
C LYS A 252 28.96 -12.24 9.20
N ALA A 253 30.03 -11.60 9.65
CA ALA A 253 30.24 -10.18 9.41
C ALA A 253 31.65 -9.94 8.89
N VAL A 254 31.76 -9.11 7.86
CA VAL A 254 33.02 -8.64 7.29
C VAL A 254 33.02 -7.12 7.42
N PHE A 255 33.96 -6.61 8.21
CA PHE A 255 34.14 -5.18 8.44
C PHE A 255 35.50 -4.74 7.93
N PHE A 256 35.54 -3.58 7.29
CA PHE A 256 36.79 -2.91 6.90
C PHE A 256 36.98 -1.68 7.79
N PRO A 257 37.90 -1.71 8.77
CA PRO A 257 38.17 -0.56 9.61
C PRO A 257 38.65 0.64 8.79
N GLY A 258 38.10 1.83 9.06
CA GLY A 258 38.51 3.09 8.40
C GLY A 258 37.82 3.41 7.07
N SER A 259 36.90 2.57 6.59
CA SER A 259 36.18 2.80 5.33
C SER A 259 34.86 3.56 5.46
N GLU A 260 34.44 3.91 6.68
CA GLU A 260 33.29 4.79 6.87
C GLU A 260 33.71 6.22 6.52
N LYS A 261 33.18 6.76 5.42
CA LYS A 261 33.26 8.20 5.17
C LYS A 261 32.60 8.90 6.36
N LYS A 262 33.39 9.73 7.06
CA LYS A 262 32.85 10.65 8.07
C LYS A 262 31.79 11.51 7.36
N PRO A 263 30.57 11.65 7.90
CA PRO A 263 29.62 12.61 7.36
C PRO A 263 30.29 13.99 7.40
N GLU A 264 30.34 14.68 6.26
CA GLU A 264 30.64 16.11 6.19
C GLU A 264 29.50 16.93 6.81
#